data_AF-A0A3N4ZN25-F1
#
_entry.id   AF-A0A3N4ZN25-F1
#
_cell.length_a   1.000
_cell.length_b   1.000
_cell.length_c   1.000
_cell.angle_alpha   90.00
_cell.angle_beta   90.00
_cell.angle_gamma   90.00
#
_symmetry.space_group_name_H-M   'P 1'
#
loop_
_entity.id
_entity.type
_entity.pdbx_description
1 polymer ?
#
loop_
_entity_poly.entity_id
_entity_poly.type
_entity_poly.pdbx_seq_one_letter_code
_entity_poly.pdbx_strand_id
1 'polypeptide(L)'
;MADPTAFYSVISGIGGALIGGVAGVYGPVRIDKRRREHELHIENLRREFEIQAQARAADLEARRLRDEANAREQAIEAERRRLRAEEDARKKAASQEESEKVLAAIADATVALQDWHRLIARTLQDLAAEREVNVAEFDESAEPVMHSVAEAISLVSNRSFRSVRQNGHTGDPSGDADGRQPVTLAMQQVTLELRRQLLAPQSGLDVGDSITARTDTIRDDLMRVFRAERELQVGPPIVVNATMVAAAETYRP
;
A
#
# COMPACT_ATOMS: atom_id res chain seq x y z
N MET A 1 -32.89 -59.99 -116.77
CA MET A 1 -31.73 -59.13 -116.47
C MET A 1 -32.22 -58.07 -115.50
N ALA A 2 -31.80 -58.14 -114.23
CA ALA A 2 -32.19 -57.21 -113.17
C ALA A 2 -31.01 -56.28 -112.88
N ASP A 3 -31.28 -54.98 -112.83
CA ASP A 3 -30.29 -53.90 -112.84
C ASP A 3 -29.72 -53.66 -111.41
N PRO A 4 -28.42 -53.90 -111.16
CA PRO A 4 -27.82 -53.85 -109.81
C PRO A 4 -27.66 -52.43 -109.23
N THR A 5 -27.91 -51.39 -110.04
CA THR A 5 -27.83 -49.96 -109.65
C THR A 5 -28.96 -49.52 -108.73
N ALA A 6 -30.13 -50.17 -108.75
CA ALA A 6 -31.26 -49.80 -107.90
C ALA A 6 -31.03 -50.16 -106.41
N PHE A 7 -30.28 -51.24 -106.13
CA PHE A 7 -30.06 -51.73 -104.77
C PHE A 7 -29.11 -50.86 -103.93
N TYR A 8 -28.15 -50.17 -104.56
CA TYR A 8 -27.22 -49.30 -103.85
C TYR A 8 -27.83 -47.95 -103.41
N SER A 9 -28.85 -47.46 -104.12
CA SER A 9 -29.51 -46.17 -103.77
C SER A 9 -30.38 -46.27 -102.51
N VAL A 10 -31.02 -47.41 -102.28
CA VAL A 10 -31.90 -47.64 -101.12
C VAL A 10 -31.09 -47.84 -99.83
N ILE A 11 -29.95 -48.52 -99.91
CA ILE A 11 -29.05 -48.73 -98.76
C ILE A 11 -28.38 -47.41 -98.33
N SER A 12 -28.02 -46.54 -99.28
CA SER A 12 -27.47 -45.21 -99.00
C SER A 12 -28.47 -44.28 -98.30
N GLY A 13 -29.75 -44.32 -98.69
CA GLY A 13 -30.78 -43.45 -98.10
C GLY A 13 -31.12 -43.78 -96.65
N ILE A 14 -31.14 -45.07 -96.29
CA ILE A 14 -31.46 -45.52 -94.92
C ILE A 14 -30.29 -45.24 -93.96
N GLY A 15 -29.05 -45.34 -94.43
CA GLY A 15 -27.85 -45.01 -93.63
C GLY A 15 -27.78 -43.53 -93.24
N GLY A 16 -28.15 -42.61 -94.14
CA GLY A 16 -28.14 -41.17 -93.87
C GLY A 16 -29.20 -40.73 -92.84
N ALA A 17 -30.40 -41.30 -92.90
CA ALA A 17 -31.51 -40.95 -91.99
C ALA A 17 -31.27 -41.39 -90.54
N LEU A 18 -30.61 -42.55 -90.33
CA LEU A 18 -30.27 -43.05 -88.99
C LEU A 18 -29.19 -42.21 -88.30
N ILE A 19 -28.19 -41.71 -89.05
CA ILE A 19 -27.13 -40.85 -88.50
C ILE A 19 -27.68 -39.46 -88.15
N GLY A 20 -28.60 -38.92 -88.96
CA GLY A 20 -29.28 -37.64 -88.69
C GLY A 20 -30.19 -37.68 -87.46
N GLY A 21 -30.94 -38.77 -87.27
CA GLY A 21 -31.85 -38.94 -86.11
C GLY A 21 -31.12 -39.06 -84.77
N VAL A 22 -29.96 -39.73 -84.73
CA VAL A 22 -29.14 -39.83 -83.50
C VAL A 22 -28.48 -38.48 -83.17
N ALA A 23 -28.03 -37.71 -84.17
CA ALA A 23 -27.45 -36.38 -83.96
C ALA A 23 -28.48 -35.35 -83.43
N GLY A 24 -29.73 -35.42 -83.90
CA GLY A 24 -30.81 -34.52 -83.49
C GLY A 24 -31.30 -34.71 -82.04
N VAL A 25 -31.15 -35.92 -81.47
CA VAL A 25 -31.55 -36.23 -80.09
C VAL A 25 -30.38 -36.12 -79.10
N TYR A 26 -29.16 -36.50 -79.52
CA TYR A 26 -27.98 -36.41 -78.64
C TYR A 26 -27.41 -34.99 -78.49
N GLY A 27 -27.62 -34.13 -79.48
CA GLY A 27 -27.16 -32.73 -79.46
C GLY A 27 -27.81 -31.92 -78.33
N PRO A 28 -29.15 -31.83 -78.25
CA PRO A 28 -29.85 -31.03 -77.23
C PRO A 28 -29.62 -31.55 -75.80
N VAL A 29 -29.68 -32.87 -75.60
CA VAL A 29 -29.55 -33.49 -74.28
C VAL A 29 -28.15 -33.30 -73.67
N ARG A 30 -27.09 -33.28 -74.51
CA ARG A 30 -25.71 -32.99 -74.04
C ARG A 30 -25.43 -31.50 -73.81
N ILE A 31 -26.24 -30.61 -74.38
CA ILE A 31 -26.13 -29.16 -74.14
C ILE A 31 -26.86 -28.79 -72.85
N ASP A 32 -28.04 -29.36 -72.59
CA ASP A 32 -28.79 -29.15 -71.35
C ASP A 32 -28.10 -29.77 -70.13
N LYS A 33 -27.46 -30.94 -70.26
CA LYS A 33 -26.71 -31.56 -69.16
C LYS A 33 -25.51 -30.70 -68.74
N ARG A 34 -24.75 -30.16 -69.71
CA ARG A 34 -23.61 -29.27 -69.44
C ARG A 34 -24.03 -27.92 -68.87
N ARG A 35 -25.18 -27.37 -69.29
CA ARG A 35 -25.74 -26.15 -68.67
C ARG A 35 -26.14 -26.38 -67.22
N ARG A 36 -26.86 -27.47 -66.92
CA ARG A 36 -27.24 -27.81 -65.53
C ARG A 36 -26.03 -28.10 -64.64
N GLU A 37 -25.01 -28.80 -65.14
CA GLU A 37 -23.77 -29.03 -64.40
C GLU A 37 -23.00 -27.72 -64.15
N HIS A 38 -22.99 -26.80 -65.11
CA HIS A 38 -22.36 -25.50 -64.94
C HIS A 38 -23.14 -24.59 -63.99
N GLU A 39 -24.47 -24.60 -64.05
CA GLU A 39 -25.35 -23.88 -63.13
C GLU A 39 -25.19 -24.39 -61.69
N LEU A 40 -25.19 -25.71 -61.48
CA LEU A 40 -24.92 -26.32 -60.18
C LEU A 40 -23.52 -25.99 -59.67
N HIS A 41 -22.52 -25.95 -60.54
CA HIS A 41 -21.17 -25.55 -60.16
C HIS A 41 -21.11 -24.08 -59.73
N ILE A 42 -21.79 -23.18 -60.45
CA ILE A 42 -21.87 -21.76 -60.09
C ILE A 42 -22.63 -21.56 -58.77
N GLU A 43 -23.72 -22.28 -58.55
CA GLU A 43 -24.47 -22.22 -57.28
C GLU A 43 -23.65 -22.75 -56.11
N ASN A 44 -22.92 -23.85 -56.29
CA ASN A 44 -22.03 -24.39 -55.26
C ASN A 44 -20.91 -23.40 -54.92
N LEU A 45 -20.28 -22.78 -55.92
CA LEU A 45 -19.27 -21.74 -55.71
C LEU A 45 -19.84 -20.53 -54.96
N ARG A 46 -21.06 -20.09 -55.29
CA ARG A 46 -21.71 -18.98 -54.57
C ARG A 46 -21.95 -19.32 -53.11
N ARG A 47 -22.47 -20.52 -52.82
CA ARG A 47 -22.64 -20.98 -51.44
C ARG A 47 -21.32 -21.07 -50.69
N GLU A 48 -20.27 -21.58 -51.32
CA GLU A 48 -18.93 -21.62 -50.73
C GLU A 48 -18.40 -20.22 -50.40
N PHE A 49 -18.56 -19.25 -51.30
CA PHE A 49 -18.19 -17.86 -51.06
C PHE A 49 -19.01 -17.22 -49.94
N GLU A 50 -20.31 -17.47 -49.88
CA GLU A 50 -21.19 -16.97 -48.81
C GLU A 50 -20.80 -17.54 -47.44
N ILE A 51 -20.55 -18.85 -47.36
CA ILE A 51 -20.08 -19.51 -46.14
C ILE A 51 -18.72 -18.95 -45.71
N GLN A 52 -17.80 -18.74 -46.66
CA GLN A 52 -16.48 -18.19 -46.36
C GLN A 52 -16.56 -16.72 -45.91
N ALA A 53 -17.45 -15.92 -46.49
CA ALA A 53 -17.69 -14.54 -46.10
C ALA A 53 -18.30 -14.47 -44.69
N GLN A 54 -19.27 -15.34 -44.38
CA GLN A 54 -19.89 -15.44 -43.05
C GLN A 54 -18.86 -15.88 -41.99
N ALA A 55 -18.01 -16.86 -42.30
CA ALA A 55 -16.96 -17.30 -41.38
C ALA A 55 -15.97 -16.17 -41.06
N ARG A 56 -15.54 -15.38 -42.06
CA ARG A 56 -14.66 -14.22 -41.84
C ARG A 56 -15.34 -13.13 -41.03
N ALA A 57 -16.63 -12.87 -41.27
CA ALA A 57 -17.39 -11.89 -40.50
C ALA A 57 -17.51 -12.31 -39.03
N ALA A 58 -17.83 -13.59 -38.77
CA ALA A 58 -17.88 -14.16 -37.43
C ALA A 58 -16.53 -14.12 -36.71
N ASP A 59 -15.43 -14.43 -37.41
CA ASP A 59 -14.08 -14.33 -36.84
C ASP A 59 -13.69 -12.90 -36.47
N LEU A 60 -14.08 -11.91 -37.29
CA LEU A 60 -13.85 -10.49 -36.99
C LEU A 60 -14.67 -10.03 -35.79
N GLU A 61 -15.92 -10.45 -35.69
CA GLU A 61 -16.79 -10.15 -34.55
C GLU A 61 -16.24 -10.79 -33.26
N ALA A 62 -15.81 -12.05 -33.33
CA ALA A 62 -15.19 -12.75 -32.20
C ALA A 62 -13.90 -12.06 -31.73
N ARG A 63 -13.08 -11.53 -32.65
CA ARG A 63 -11.89 -10.73 -32.30
C ARG A 63 -12.27 -9.43 -31.59
N ARG A 64 -13.25 -8.69 -32.11
CA ARG A 64 -13.73 -7.45 -31.47
C ARG A 64 -14.24 -7.70 -30.05
N LEU A 65 -15.05 -8.74 -29.85
CA LEU A 65 -15.56 -9.09 -28.52
C LEU A 65 -14.44 -9.47 -27.55
N ARG A 66 -13.39 -10.15 -28.03
CA ARG A 66 -12.21 -10.46 -27.21
C ARG A 66 -11.42 -9.20 -26.86
N ASP A 67 -11.20 -8.32 -27.82
CA ASP A 67 -10.48 -7.06 -27.59
C ASP A 67 -11.25 -6.16 -26.62
N GLU A 68 -12.58 -6.08 -26.74
CA GLU A 68 -13.44 -5.36 -25.81
C GLU A 68 -13.42 -5.99 -24.41
N ALA A 69 -13.47 -7.32 -24.31
CA ALA A 69 -13.37 -8.01 -23.03
C ALA A 69 -12.02 -7.78 -22.35
N ASN A 70 -10.92 -7.89 -23.10
CA ASN A 70 -9.57 -7.62 -22.61
C ASN A 70 -9.42 -6.15 -22.17
N ALA A 71 -9.96 -5.20 -22.93
CA ALA A 71 -9.93 -3.78 -22.57
C ALA A 71 -10.72 -3.50 -21.28
N ARG A 72 -11.88 -4.14 -21.10
CA ARG A 72 -12.66 -4.04 -19.85
C ARG A 72 -11.92 -4.64 -18.66
N GLU A 73 -11.29 -5.79 -18.84
CA GLU A 73 -10.51 -6.43 -17.79
C GLU A 73 -9.32 -5.57 -17.37
N GLN A 74 -8.59 -5.00 -18.34
CA GLN A 74 -7.49 -4.07 -18.06
C GLN A 74 -7.96 -2.81 -17.34
N ALA A 75 -9.13 -2.26 -17.71
CA ALA A 75 -9.71 -1.10 -17.03
C ALA A 75 -10.04 -1.42 -15.55
N ILE A 76 -10.64 -2.58 -15.28
CA ILE A 76 -10.95 -3.05 -13.93
C ILE A 76 -9.66 -3.27 -13.12
N GLU A 77 -8.63 -3.85 -13.73
CA GLU A 77 -7.36 -4.07 -13.05
C GLU A 77 -6.65 -2.74 -12.72
N ALA A 78 -6.65 -1.79 -13.65
CA ALA A 78 -6.10 -0.46 -13.44
C ALA A 78 -6.84 0.29 -12.31
N GLU A 79 -8.16 0.19 -12.27
CA GLU A 79 -8.98 0.76 -11.19
C GLU A 79 -8.66 0.12 -9.83
N ARG A 80 -8.54 -1.21 -9.77
CA ARG A 80 -8.14 -1.91 -8.54
C ARG A 80 -6.75 -1.51 -8.07
N ARG A 81 -5.79 -1.37 -8.98
CA ARG A 81 -4.43 -0.89 -8.64
C ARG A 81 -4.47 0.53 -8.10
N ARG A 82 -5.27 1.41 -8.70
CA ARG A 82 -5.46 2.78 -8.22
C ARG A 82 -6.08 2.81 -6.82
N LEU A 83 -7.14 2.05 -6.57
CA LEU A 83 -7.78 1.98 -5.25
C LEU A 83 -6.81 1.47 -4.18
N ARG A 84 -6.01 0.44 -4.48
CA ARG A 84 -4.97 -0.05 -3.55
C ARG A 84 -3.92 1.01 -3.28
N ALA A 85 -3.45 1.72 -4.31
CA ALA A 85 -2.47 2.79 -4.14
C ALA A 85 -3.03 3.95 -3.30
N GLU A 86 -4.30 4.32 -3.49
CA GLU A 86 -4.99 5.33 -2.69
C GLU A 86 -5.16 4.88 -1.23
N GLU A 87 -5.53 3.62 -0.98
CA GLU A 87 -5.61 3.06 0.37
C GLU A 87 -4.24 3.03 1.06
N ASP A 88 -3.19 2.58 0.36
CA ASP A 88 -1.84 2.54 0.88
C ASP A 88 -1.30 3.94 1.18
N ALA A 89 -1.61 4.92 0.33
CA ALA A 89 -1.29 6.32 0.56
C ALA A 89 -2.00 6.87 1.80
N ARG A 90 -3.30 6.56 1.99
CA ARG A 90 -4.05 6.95 3.19
C ARG A 90 -3.48 6.31 4.46
N LYS A 91 -3.14 5.02 4.41
CA LYS A 91 -2.51 4.31 5.55
C LYS A 91 -1.16 4.91 5.90
N LYS A 92 -0.34 5.23 4.89
CA LYS A 92 0.95 5.91 5.10
C LYS A 92 0.76 7.29 5.71
N ALA A 93 -0.17 8.10 5.21
CA ALA A 93 -0.47 9.41 5.75
C ALA A 93 -0.95 9.35 7.20
N ALA A 94 -1.86 8.42 7.53
CA ALA A 94 -2.33 8.22 8.90
C ALA A 94 -1.20 7.78 9.84
N SER A 95 -0.31 6.89 9.38
CA SER A 95 0.87 6.46 10.16
C SER A 95 1.90 7.58 10.36
N GLN A 96 2.07 8.45 9.37
CA GLN A 96 2.90 9.64 9.48
C GLN A 96 2.33 10.63 10.50
N GLU A 97 1.04 10.93 10.42
CA GLU A 97 0.34 11.81 11.37
C GLU A 97 0.43 11.27 12.82
N GLU A 98 0.25 9.97 13.01
CA GLU A 98 0.42 9.33 14.32
C GLU A 98 1.88 9.46 14.82
N SER A 99 2.87 9.27 13.94
CA SER A 99 4.28 9.43 14.31
C SER A 99 4.64 10.87 14.68
N GLU A 100 4.14 11.85 13.92
CA GLU A 100 4.33 13.26 14.21
C GLU A 100 3.75 13.65 15.58
N LYS A 101 2.56 13.14 15.92
CA LYS A 101 1.95 13.36 17.26
C LYS A 101 2.82 12.80 18.38
N VAL A 102 3.36 11.59 18.22
CA VAL A 102 4.24 11.01 19.24
C VAL A 102 5.54 11.81 19.35
N LEU A 103 6.16 12.22 18.24
CA LEU A 103 7.37 13.04 18.27
C LEU A 103 7.14 14.41 18.93
N ALA A 104 6.01 15.06 18.63
CA ALA A 104 5.63 16.31 19.28
C ALA A 104 5.47 16.13 20.79
N ALA A 105 4.71 15.12 21.22
CA ALA A 105 4.53 14.82 22.64
C ALA A 105 5.85 14.48 23.35
N ILE A 106 6.76 13.74 22.70
CA ILE A 106 8.10 13.47 23.25
C ILE A 106 8.91 14.76 23.40
N ALA A 107 8.86 15.66 22.41
CA ALA A 107 9.56 16.94 22.47
C ALA A 107 9.02 17.80 23.63
N ASP A 108 7.70 17.91 23.74
CA ASP A 108 7.04 18.66 24.81
C ASP A 108 7.36 18.07 26.19
N ALA A 109 7.28 16.74 26.34
CA ALA A 109 7.64 16.06 27.58
C ALA A 109 9.13 16.22 27.94
N THR A 110 10.02 16.29 26.95
CA THR A 110 11.45 16.54 27.18
C THR A 110 11.69 17.94 27.75
N VAL A 111 11.03 18.96 27.20
CA VAL A 111 11.10 20.33 27.72
C VAL A 111 10.49 20.40 29.12
N ALA A 112 9.30 19.85 29.28
CA ALA A 112 8.60 19.80 30.56
C ALA A 112 9.46 19.13 31.65
N LEU A 113 10.10 18.00 31.34
CA LEU A 113 10.98 17.29 32.27
C LEU A 113 12.19 18.14 32.71
N GLN A 114 12.76 18.94 31.81
CA GLN A 114 13.83 19.89 32.16
C GLN A 114 13.31 20.98 33.09
N ASP A 115 12.11 21.48 32.84
CA ASP A 115 11.49 22.52 33.68
C ASP A 115 11.11 21.99 35.07
N TRP A 116 10.65 20.75 35.18
CA TRP A 116 10.44 20.09 36.47
C TRP A 116 11.75 19.89 37.24
N HIS A 117 12.83 19.48 36.56
CA HIS A 117 14.15 19.37 37.20
C HIS A 117 14.62 20.72 37.75
N ARG A 118 14.46 21.80 36.96
CA ARG A 118 14.75 23.18 37.40
C ARG A 118 13.88 23.62 38.56
N LEU A 119 12.58 23.32 38.51
CA LEU A 119 11.62 23.64 39.57
C LEU A 119 12.03 22.99 40.89
N ILE A 120 12.36 21.70 40.88
CA ILE A 120 12.83 20.97 42.08
C ILE A 120 14.13 21.57 42.59
N ALA A 121 15.12 21.76 41.72
CA ALA A 121 16.43 22.30 42.12
C ALA A 121 16.31 23.69 42.75
N ARG A 122 15.51 24.59 42.13
CA ARG A 122 15.23 25.92 42.68
C ARG A 122 14.51 25.85 44.02
N THR A 123 13.49 24.99 44.13
CA THR A 123 12.72 24.83 45.37
C THR A 123 13.59 24.33 46.51
N LEU A 124 14.47 23.35 46.25
CA LEU A 124 15.44 22.87 47.23
C LEU A 124 16.46 23.95 47.63
N GLN A 125 16.92 24.78 46.69
CA GLN A 125 17.81 25.90 46.97
C GLN A 125 17.13 27.00 47.81
N ASP A 126 15.86 27.27 47.54
CA ASP A 126 15.08 28.25 48.30
C ASP A 126 14.83 27.74 49.73
N LEU A 127 14.49 26.46 49.90
CA LEU A 127 14.40 25.80 51.21
C LEU A 127 15.73 25.83 51.99
N ALA A 128 16.85 25.49 51.34
CA ALA A 128 18.17 25.50 51.97
C ALA A 128 18.63 26.90 52.40
N ALA A 129 18.10 27.94 51.75
CA ALA A 129 18.34 29.34 52.08
C ALA A 129 17.31 29.91 53.08
N GLU A 130 16.45 29.07 53.66
CA GLU A 130 15.35 29.47 54.56
C GLU A 130 14.40 30.52 53.95
N ARG A 131 14.27 30.52 52.61
CA ARG A 131 13.33 31.41 51.91
C ARG A 131 11.95 30.78 51.89
N GLU A 132 10.94 31.62 52.02
CA GLU A 132 9.55 31.19 51.92
C GLU A 132 9.25 30.75 50.48
N VAL A 133 8.77 29.51 50.34
CA VAL A 133 8.34 28.95 49.06
C VAL A 133 6.82 28.87 49.05
N ASN A 134 6.20 29.46 48.02
CA ASN A 134 4.76 29.41 47.84
C ASN A 134 4.35 28.04 47.29
N VAL A 135 3.65 27.24 48.11
CA VAL A 135 3.17 25.90 47.74
C VAL A 135 2.19 25.93 46.57
N ALA A 136 1.35 26.97 46.48
CA ALA A 136 0.38 27.08 45.39
C ALA A 136 1.08 27.32 44.04
N GLU A 137 2.11 28.18 44.02
CA GLU A 137 2.92 28.45 42.82
C GLU A 137 3.73 27.20 42.40
N PHE A 138 4.23 26.44 43.38
CA PHE A 138 4.89 25.16 43.12
C PHE A 138 3.94 24.14 42.48
N ASP A 139 2.74 23.95 43.05
CA ASP A 139 1.74 23.02 42.51
C ASP A 139 1.29 23.45 41.10
N GLU A 140 1.04 24.75 40.88
CA GLU A 140 0.68 25.32 39.56
C GLU A 140 1.77 25.10 38.51
N SER A 141 3.04 25.15 38.92
CA SER A 141 4.19 24.90 38.03
C SER A 141 4.43 23.41 37.76
N ALA A 142 4.12 22.53 38.72
CA ALA A 142 4.39 21.11 38.62
C ALA A 142 3.32 20.35 37.82
N GLU A 143 2.04 20.74 37.93
CA GLU A 143 0.91 20.09 37.25
C GLU A 143 1.08 19.99 35.71
N PRO A 144 1.38 21.06 34.96
CA PRO A 144 1.52 20.97 33.51
C PRO A 144 2.64 20.01 33.09
N VAL A 145 3.73 19.95 33.86
CA VAL A 145 4.82 19.00 33.56
C VAL A 145 4.36 17.56 33.71
N MET A 146 3.67 17.25 34.81
CA MET A 146 3.15 15.91 35.06
C MET A 146 2.19 15.48 33.94
N HIS A 147 1.36 16.42 33.45
CA HIS A 147 0.45 16.17 32.34
C HIS A 147 1.19 15.86 31.04
N SER A 148 2.14 16.70 30.62
CA SER A 148 2.91 16.49 29.39
C SER A 148 3.69 15.17 29.40
N VAL A 149 4.31 14.81 30.53
CA VAL A 149 5.04 13.53 30.65
C VAL A 149 4.08 12.33 30.61
N ALA A 150 2.93 12.42 31.28
CA ALA A 150 1.93 11.35 31.26
C ALA A 150 1.33 11.16 29.86
N GLU A 151 1.06 12.24 29.13
CA GLU A 151 0.59 12.20 27.75
C GLU A 151 1.60 11.52 26.83
N ALA A 152 2.87 11.94 26.89
CA ALA A 152 3.92 11.32 26.09
C ALA A 152 4.06 9.82 26.39
N ILE A 153 4.09 9.42 27.67
CA ILE A 153 4.19 8.01 28.05
C ILE A 153 2.98 7.20 27.58
N SER A 154 1.78 7.77 27.65
CA SER A 154 0.56 7.13 27.14
C SER A 154 0.64 6.89 25.64
N LEU A 155 1.09 7.89 24.87
CA LEU A 155 1.25 7.80 23.43
C LEU A 155 2.32 6.76 23.02
N VAL A 156 3.47 6.76 23.70
CA VAL A 156 4.56 5.77 23.47
C VAL A 156 4.10 4.36 23.82
N SER A 157 3.44 4.18 24.96
CA SER A 157 2.96 2.86 25.41
C SER A 157 1.90 2.29 24.47
N ASN A 158 0.91 3.10 24.08
CA ASN A 158 -0.15 2.64 23.18
C ASN A 158 0.39 2.21 21.80
N ARG A 159 1.51 2.80 21.35
CA ARG A 159 2.17 2.42 20.09
C ARG A 159 2.96 1.11 20.22
N SER A 160 3.77 0.96 21.26
CA SER A 160 4.57 -0.26 21.47
C SER A 160 3.69 -1.51 21.63
N PHE A 161 2.54 -1.39 22.30
CA PHE A 161 1.54 -2.45 22.37
C PHE A 161 0.92 -2.82 21.00
N ARG A 162 0.71 -1.83 20.11
CA ARG A 162 0.18 -2.08 18.76
C ARG A 162 1.22 -2.73 17.84
N SER A 163 2.47 -2.29 17.89
CA SER A 163 3.54 -2.88 17.06
C SER A 163 3.85 -4.33 17.44
N VAL A 164 3.77 -4.68 18.73
CA VAL A 164 3.92 -6.07 19.20
C VAL A 164 2.75 -6.95 18.74
N ARG A 165 1.51 -6.44 18.79
CA ARG A 165 0.33 -7.20 18.32
C ARG A 165 0.27 -7.38 16.80
N GLN A 166 0.72 -6.41 16.01
CA GLN A 166 0.66 -6.51 14.55
C GLN A 166 1.72 -7.43 13.94
N ASN A 167 2.88 -7.58 14.60
CA ASN A 167 3.99 -8.38 14.06
C ASN A 167 3.95 -9.87 14.44
N GLY A 168 2.86 -10.36 15.07
CA GLY A 168 2.64 -11.79 15.32
C GLY A 168 3.70 -12.48 16.19
N HIS A 169 4.63 -11.73 16.79
CA HIS A 169 5.55 -12.27 17.77
C HIS A 169 4.78 -12.51 19.07
N THR A 170 4.48 -13.77 19.35
CA THR A 170 4.07 -14.30 20.66
C THR A 170 5.25 -14.22 21.66
N GLY A 171 5.94 -13.08 21.69
CA GLY A 171 6.81 -12.72 22.79
C GLY A 171 5.90 -12.34 23.94
N ASP A 172 5.84 -13.22 24.93
CA ASP A 172 5.14 -13.02 26.18
C ASP A 172 5.37 -11.58 26.69
N PRO A 173 4.33 -10.73 26.81
CA PRO A 173 4.48 -9.37 27.34
C PRO A 173 4.79 -9.35 28.85
N SER A 174 5.05 -10.52 29.44
CA SER A 174 5.25 -10.73 30.88
C SER A 174 6.72 -10.85 31.30
N GLY A 175 7.67 -10.72 30.37
CA GLY A 175 9.10 -10.69 30.70
C GLY A 175 9.50 -9.32 31.25
N ASP A 176 9.80 -9.26 32.55
CA ASP A 176 10.15 -8.08 33.34
C ASP A 176 8.98 -7.20 33.82
N ALA A 177 8.07 -7.82 34.58
CA ALA A 177 7.52 -7.15 35.76
C ALA A 177 8.62 -7.03 36.85
N ASP A 178 9.76 -6.42 36.49
CA ASP A 178 10.69 -5.86 37.45
C ASP A 178 9.86 -4.84 38.24
N GLY A 179 9.80 -4.93 39.58
CA GLY A 179 8.90 -4.15 40.45
C GLY A 179 9.10 -2.62 40.43
N ARG A 180 9.65 -2.08 39.33
CA ARG A 180 9.80 -0.67 39.02
C ARG A 180 8.44 -0.04 38.91
N GLN A 181 8.19 0.91 39.81
CA GLN A 181 7.01 1.74 39.73
C GLN A 181 6.97 2.49 38.38
N PRO A 182 5.77 2.76 37.83
CA PRO A 182 5.62 3.60 36.66
C PRO A 182 6.35 4.93 36.87
N VAL A 183 7.12 5.38 35.88
CA VAL A 183 7.98 6.57 36.06
C VAL A 183 7.17 7.84 36.36
N THR A 184 5.95 7.94 35.84
CA THR A 184 4.97 8.99 36.21
C THR A 184 4.64 8.97 37.70
N LEU A 185 4.48 7.78 38.29
CA LEU A 185 4.20 7.61 39.70
C LEU A 185 5.43 7.97 40.55
N ALA A 186 6.64 7.65 40.07
CA ALA A 186 7.89 8.06 40.71
C ALA A 186 8.05 9.60 40.72
N MET A 187 7.76 10.28 39.60
CA MET A 187 7.74 11.75 39.55
C MET A 187 6.73 12.33 40.53
N GLN A 188 5.51 11.78 40.56
CA GLN A 188 4.46 12.24 41.47
C GLN A 188 4.86 12.09 42.94
N GLN A 189 5.52 10.99 43.29
CA GLN A 189 6.02 10.78 44.65
C GLN A 189 7.07 11.81 45.04
N VAL A 190 8.03 12.11 44.16
CA VAL A 190 9.05 13.14 44.41
C VAL A 190 8.40 14.51 44.59
N THR A 191 7.45 14.88 43.73
CA THR A 191 6.70 16.15 43.85
C THR A 191 5.91 16.21 45.16
N LEU A 192 5.24 15.12 45.56
CA LEU A 192 4.49 15.05 46.82
C LEU A 192 5.40 15.10 48.05
N GLU A 193 6.57 14.47 47.98
CA GLU A 193 7.56 14.50 49.04
C GLU A 193 8.14 15.89 49.23
N LEU A 194 8.48 16.58 48.13
CA LEU A 194 8.93 17.96 48.19
C LEU A 194 7.81 18.87 48.74
N ARG A 195 6.57 18.68 48.30
CA ARG A 195 5.41 19.39 48.87
C ARG A 195 5.26 19.17 50.37
N ARG A 196 5.49 17.95 50.87
CA ARG A 196 5.47 17.68 52.32
C ARG A 196 6.57 18.46 53.05
N GLN A 197 7.76 18.55 52.47
CA GLN A 197 8.86 19.36 53.00
C GLN A 197 8.53 20.87 52.99
N LEU A 198 7.79 21.35 51.99
CA LEU A 198 7.32 22.75 51.98
C LEU A 198 6.34 23.05 53.12
N LEU A 199 5.42 22.12 53.42
CA LEU A 199 4.40 22.29 54.46
C LEU A 199 4.94 22.10 55.87
N ALA A 200 5.96 21.25 56.03
CA ALA A 200 6.59 20.98 57.31
C ALA A 200 8.10 20.75 57.10
N PRO A 201 8.91 21.83 57.04
CA PRO A 201 10.34 21.74 56.79
C PRO A 201 11.00 20.88 57.86
N GLN A 202 11.52 19.71 57.46
CA GLN A 202 12.32 18.89 58.36
C GLN A 202 13.76 19.38 58.29
N SER A 203 14.35 19.68 59.45
CA SER A 203 15.74 20.07 59.58
C SER A 203 16.66 18.87 59.34
N GLY A 204 16.89 18.53 58.08
CA GLY A 204 17.78 17.46 57.66
C GLY A 204 18.33 17.69 56.26
N LEU A 205 19.62 18.02 56.16
CA LEU A 205 20.38 18.17 54.91
C LEU A 205 20.28 16.94 53.98
N ASP A 206 20.03 15.75 54.55
CA ASP A 206 19.98 14.45 53.85
C ASP A 206 18.77 14.31 52.89
N VAL A 207 17.68 15.05 53.12
CA VAL A 207 16.47 14.92 52.30
C VAL A 207 16.65 15.58 50.93
N GLY A 208 17.35 16.71 50.85
CA GLY A 208 17.58 17.43 49.59
C GLY A 208 18.44 16.64 48.62
N ASP A 209 19.50 16.01 49.12
CA ASP A 209 20.40 15.17 48.32
C ASP A 209 19.68 13.92 47.79
N SER A 210 18.87 13.28 48.62
CA SER A 210 18.03 12.13 48.23
C SER A 210 17.00 12.47 47.15
N ILE A 211 16.29 13.60 47.30
CA ILE A 211 15.32 14.09 46.30
C ILE A 211 16.04 14.39 44.98
N THR A 212 17.21 15.04 45.02
CA THR A 212 17.99 15.38 43.83
C THR A 212 18.43 14.13 43.07
N ALA A 213 19.02 13.15 43.78
CA ALA A 213 19.46 11.90 43.17
C ALA A 213 18.32 11.10 42.52
N ARG A 214 17.14 11.06 43.16
CA ARG A 214 15.94 10.43 42.59
C ARG A 214 15.41 11.16 41.36
N THR A 215 15.42 12.50 41.41
CA THR A 215 15.01 13.36 40.29
C THR A 215 15.91 13.13 39.07
N ASP A 216 17.23 13.06 39.26
CA ASP A 216 18.20 12.76 38.20
C ASP A 216 17.98 11.35 37.62
N THR A 217 17.76 10.35 38.47
CA THR A 217 17.49 8.97 38.02
C THR A 217 16.24 8.91 37.14
N ILE A 218 15.14 9.53 37.61
CA ILE A 218 13.87 9.60 36.86
C ILE A 218 14.07 10.31 35.51
N ARG A 219 14.78 11.44 35.52
CA ARG A 219 15.10 12.19 34.30
C ARG A 219 15.85 11.32 33.31
N ASP A 220 16.90 10.66 33.76
CA ASP A 220 17.78 9.88 32.89
C ASP A 220 17.08 8.63 32.34
N ASP A 221 16.19 8.00 33.13
CA ASP A 221 15.33 6.90 32.67
C ASP A 221 14.31 7.38 31.61
N LEU A 222 13.63 8.51 31.83
CA LEU A 222 12.70 9.07 30.84
C LEU A 222 13.40 9.49 29.56
N MET A 223 14.54 10.17 29.66
CA MET A 223 15.32 10.58 28.50
C MET A 223 15.83 9.38 27.70
N ARG A 224 16.13 8.26 28.36
CA ARG A 224 16.49 7.00 27.68
C ARG A 224 15.31 6.45 26.89
N VAL A 225 14.11 6.40 27.49
CA VAL A 225 12.88 5.94 26.83
C VAL A 225 12.53 6.84 25.64
N PHE A 226 12.50 8.15 25.85
CA PHE A 226 12.21 9.13 24.80
C PHE A 226 13.21 9.10 23.65
N ARG A 227 14.50 8.89 23.94
CA ARG A 227 15.53 8.73 22.92
C ARG A 227 15.34 7.45 22.11
N ALA A 228 15.13 6.32 22.79
CA ALA A 228 14.90 5.04 22.13
C ALA A 228 13.67 5.10 21.20
N GLU A 229 12.59 5.71 21.66
CA GLU A 229 11.38 5.88 20.86
C GLU A 229 11.59 6.82 19.67
N ARG A 230 12.32 7.92 19.86
CA ARG A 230 12.67 8.84 18.77
C ARG A 230 13.52 8.15 17.69
N GLU A 231 14.48 7.32 18.09
CA GLU A 231 15.31 6.52 17.18
C GLU A 231 14.49 5.50 16.39
N LEU A 232 13.47 4.89 17.01
CA LEU A 232 12.52 4.01 16.32
C LEU A 232 11.69 4.75 15.25
N GLN A 233 11.38 6.02 15.47
CA GLN A 233 10.50 6.79 14.58
C GLN A 233 11.21 7.47 13.42
N VAL A 234 12.40 8.03 13.66
CA VAL A 234 13.16 8.77 12.65
C VAL A 234 14.23 7.89 11.98
N GLY A 235 14.52 6.73 12.58
CA GLY A 235 15.73 5.96 12.28
C GLY A 235 16.93 6.52 13.05
N PRO A 236 18.08 5.83 13.02
CA PRO A 236 19.30 6.35 13.61
C PRO A 236 19.61 7.73 12.98
N PRO A 237 20.10 8.70 13.76
CA PRO A 237 20.49 9.98 13.21
C PRO A 237 21.43 9.74 12.03
N ILE A 238 21.07 10.27 10.85
CA ILE A 238 21.95 10.24 9.70
C ILE A 238 23.18 11.04 10.11
N VAL A 239 24.24 10.34 10.52
CA VAL A 239 25.56 10.94 10.70
C VAL A 239 25.99 11.32 9.29
N VAL A 240 25.65 12.53 8.87
CA VAL A 240 26.18 13.14 7.66
C VAL A 240 27.66 13.27 7.92
N ASN A 241 28.42 12.27 7.48
CA ASN A 241 29.86 12.24 7.56
C ASN A 241 30.38 13.54 6.92
N ALA A 242 30.92 14.42 7.76
CA ALA A 242 31.48 15.72 7.35
C ALA A 242 32.58 15.58 6.27
N THR A 243 33.09 14.37 6.04
CA THR A 243 33.99 14.03 4.93
C THR A 243 33.36 14.17 3.54
N MET A 244 32.04 14.09 3.36
CA MET A 244 31.42 14.35 2.04
C MET A 244 31.22 15.84 1.75
N VAL A 245 31.11 16.70 2.77
CA VAL A 245 31.00 18.15 2.57
C VAL A 245 32.38 18.74 2.20
N ALA A 246 33.46 18.23 2.79
CA ALA A 246 34.82 18.66 2.43
C ALA A 246 35.22 18.29 0.98
N ALA A 247 34.68 17.20 0.42
CA ALA A 247 34.92 16.82 -0.97
C ALA A 247 34.13 17.67 -1.98
N ALA A 248 33.02 18.30 -1.56
CA ALA A 248 32.24 19.18 -2.42
C ALA A 248 32.82 20.61 -2.48
N GLU A 249 33.58 21.05 -1.47
CA GLU A 249 34.25 22.35 -1.47
C GLU A 249 35.56 22.38 -2.27
N THR A 250 36.12 21.23 -2.62
CA THR A 250 37.34 21.14 -3.46
C THR A 250 37.07 21.21 -4.96
N TYR A 251 35.79 21.25 -5.38
CA TYR A 251 35.35 21.31 -6.78
C TYR A 251 34.46 22.53 -7.03
N ARG A 252 34.91 23.72 -6.58
CA ARG A 252 34.37 25.00 -7.07
C ARG A 252 35.35 25.55 -8.11
N PRO A 253 34.96 25.68 -9.39
CA PRO A 253 35.78 26.29 -10.43
C PRO A 253 35.99 27.79 -10.20
#